data_AF-A0A968J2J9-F1
#
_entry.id   AF-A0A968J2J9-F1
#
_cell.length_a   1.000
_cell.length_b   1.000
_cell.length_c   1.000
_cell.angle_alpha   90.00
_cell.angle_beta   90.00
_cell.angle_gamma   90.00
#
_symmetry.space_group_name_H-M   'P 1'
#
loop_
_entity.id
_entity.type
_entity.pdbx_description
1 polymer ?
#
loop_
_entity_poly.entity_id
_entity_poly.type
_entity_poly.pdbx_seq_one_letter_code
_entity_poly.pdbx_strand_id
1 'polypeptide(L)'
;MRAPCGSRFFRDDGQYWDAWNLNPDYGDHPLPAPVLTSIALTETGPLRAAIVSRLTFGHSRLQRTVRLYAHHPFVEILYEVDWQESGVLWK
;
A
#
# COMPACT_ATOMS: atom_id res chain seq x y z
N MET A 1 -10.33 -3.12 -14.77
CA MET A 1 -9.23 -2.11 -14.73
C MET A 1 -8.21 -2.56 -13.70
N ARG A 2 -6.96 -2.84 -14.07
CA ARG A 2 -5.86 -3.00 -13.12
C ARG A 2 -5.31 -1.60 -12.81
N ALA A 3 -5.49 -1.13 -11.58
CA ALA A 3 -4.85 0.11 -11.14
C ALA A 3 -3.34 -0.15 -10.98
N PRO A 4 -2.45 0.62 -11.63
CA PRO A 4 -1.00 0.41 -11.57
C PRO A 4 -0.39 0.57 -10.17
N CYS A 5 -1.15 1.10 -9.21
CA CYS A 5 -0.74 1.35 -7.82
C CYS A 5 -1.60 0.60 -6.78
N GLY A 6 -2.25 -0.51 -7.18
CA GLY A 6 -3.06 -1.31 -6.27
C GLY A 6 -2.19 -2.14 -5.31
N SER A 7 -2.28 -1.87 -4.02
CA SER A 7 -1.62 -2.66 -2.96
C SER A 7 -2.09 -4.11 -2.98
N ARG A 8 -1.15 -5.06 -3.04
CA ARG A 8 -1.39 -6.51 -2.93
C ARG A 8 -0.54 -7.08 -1.79
N PHE A 9 -1.14 -8.00 -1.04
CA PHE A 9 -0.47 -8.69 0.05
C PHE A 9 -0.34 -10.17 -0.29
N PHE A 10 0.74 -10.79 0.14
CA PHE A 10 1.04 -12.20 -0.08
C PHE A 10 1.60 -12.80 1.19
N ARG A 11 1.32 -14.09 1.39
CA ARG A 11 2.03 -14.86 2.41
C ARG A 11 3.45 -15.12 1.91
N ASP A 12 4.41 -14.85 2.79
CA ASP A 12 5.84 -15.02 2.56
C ASP A 12 6.44 -15.67 3.82
N ASP A 13 6.07 -16.93 4.04
CA ASP A 13 6.58 -17.77 5.12
C ASP A 13 7.07 -19.12 4.57
N GLY A 14 7.87 -19.83 5.37
CA GLY A 14 8.17 -21.25 5.14
C GLY A 14 9.54 -21.57 4.54
N GLN A 15 10.52 -20.66 4.59
CA GLN A 15 11.91 -20.98 4.24
C GLN A 15 12.84 -20.99 5.46
N TYR A 16 13.95 -21.72 5.31
CA TYR A 16 15.00 -21.76 6.33
C TYR A 16 15.73 -20.41 6.50
N TRP A 17 15.53 -19.45 5.59
CA TRP A 17 16.22 -18.14 5.56
C TRP A 17 15.27 -16.99 5.18
N ASP A 18 14.12 -16.89 5.86
CA ASP A 18 13.04 -15.91 5.57
C ASP A 18 13.50 -14.43 5.57
N ALA A 19 14.61 -14.10 6.25
CA ALA A 19 15.16 -12.73 6.26
C ALA A 19 16.04 -12.39 5.04
N TRP A 20 16.41 -13.38 4.23
CA TRP A 20 17.32 -13.23 3.08
C TRP A 20 16.63 -13.45 1.74
N ASN A 21 15.66 -14.36 1.70
CA ASN A 21 14.97 -14.75 0.47
C ASN A 21 13.47 -14.49 0.59
N LEU A 22 12.88 -14.01 -0.49
CA LEU A 22 11.43 -14.12 -0.69
C LEU A 22 11.09 -15.55 -1.11
N ASN A 23 9.96 -16.07 -0.67
CA ASN A 23 9.46 -17.36 -1.12
C ASN A 23 9.18 -17.33 -2.64
N PRO A 24 9.80 -18.18 -3.49
CA PRO A 24 9.62 -18.11 -4.94
C PRO A 24 8.15 -18.25 -5.35
N ASP A 25 7.34 -18.92 -4.53
CA ASP A 25 5.93 -19.20 -4.79
C ASP A 25 4.99 -18.22 -4.04
N TYR A 26 5.50 -17.14 -3.43
CA TYR A 26 4.65 -16.14 -2.74
C TYR A 26 3.52 -15.63 -3.64
N GLY A 27 3.77 -15.56 -4.95
CA GLY A 27 2.82 -15.06 -5.95
C GLY A 27 1.52 -15.87 -6.03
N ASP A 28 1.59 -17.15 -5.66
CA ASP A 28 0.47 -18.10 -5.64
C ASP A 28 -0.28 -18.09 -4.31
N HIS A 29 0.17 -17.28 -3.35
CA HIS A 29 -0.40 -17.14 -2.01
C HIS A 29 -0.88 -15.71 -1.72
N PRO A 30 -1.83 -15.16 -2.50
CA PRO A 30 -2.37 -13.83 -2.24
C PRO A 30 -3.17 -13.81 -0.93
N LEU A 31 -2.99 -12.75 -0.17
CA LEU A 31 -3.79 -12.42 1.01
C LEU A 31 -4.92 -11.44 0.62
N PRO A 32 -5.97 -11.32 1.45
CA PRO A 32 -7.06 -10.39 1.21
C PRO A 32 -6.59 -8.95 1.00
N ALA A 33 -7.35 -8.17 0.23
CA ALA A 33 -7.09 -6.75 0.06
C ALA A 33 -7.26 -5.99 1.41
N PRO A 34 -6.55 -4.86 1.60
CA PRO A 34 -6.74 -4.04 2.79
C PRO A 34 -8.13 -3.42 2.77
N VAL A 35 -8.71 -3.20 3.95
CA VAL A 35 -10.03 -2.60 4.10
C VAL A 35 -9.88 -1.09 4.13
N LEU A 36 -10.56 -0.38 3.23
CA LEU A 36 -10.63 1.08 3.26
C LEU A 36 -11.50 1.51 4.45
N THR A 37 -10.93 2.27 5.37
CA THR A 37 -11.64 2.78 6.55
C THR A 37 -12.09 4.23 6.37
N SER A 38 -11.32 5.03 5.65
CA SER A 38 -11.75 6.38 5.26
C SER A 38 -11.01 6.89 4.02
N ILE A 39 -11.64 7.86 3.37
CA ILE A 39 -11.05 8.62 2.28
C ILE A 39 -11.50 10.08 2.38
N ALA A 40 -10.57 11.01 2.21
CA ALA A 40 -10.83 12.43 2.29
C ALA A 40 -9.97 13.21 1.30
N LEU A 41 -10.56 14.22 0.68
CA LEU A 41 -9.83 15.27 -0.02
C LEU A 41 -9.31 16.25 1.03
N THR A 42 -8.00 16.25 1.26
CA THR A 42 -7.38 17.04 2.35
C THR A 42 -6.79 18.36 1.88
N GLU A 43 -6.63 18.53 0.57
CA GLU A 43 -6.10 19.75 -0.02
C GLU A 43 -6.72 20.02 -1.39
N THR A 44 -7.19 21.25 -1.58
CA THR A 44 -7.76 21.76 -2.83
C THR A 44 -7.21 23.16 -3.09
N GLY A 45 -5.98 23.23 -3.57
CA GLY A 45 -5.32 24.48 -3.96
C GLY A 45 -5.06 24.56 -5.46
N PRO A 46 -4.76 25.76 -5.98
CA PRO A 46 -4.43 25.95 -7.40
C PRO A 46 -3.12 25.26 -7.82
N LEU A 47 -2.22 25.01 -6.86
CA LEU A 47 -0.91 24.39 -7.12
C LEU A 47 -0.87 22.90 -6.81
N ARG A 48 -1.75 22.43 -5.92
CA ARG A 48 -1.73 21.04 -5.43
C ARG A 48 -3.09 20.59 -4.95
N ALA A 49 -3.42 19.34 -5.23
CA ALA A 49 -4.55 18.63 -4.66
C ALA A 49 -4.05 17.34 -3.99
N ALA A 50 -4.68 16.94 -2.89
CA ALA A 50 -4.30 15.74 -2.14
C ALA A 50 -5.51 14.97 -1.64
N ILE A 51 -5.49 13.65 -1.85
CA ILE A 51 -6.45 12.71 -1.27
C ILE A 51 -5.71 11.81 -0.29
N VAL A 52 -6.23 11.70 0.93
CA VAL A 52 -5.76 10.77 1.96
C VAL A 52 -6.75 9.64 2.09
N SER A 53 -6.28 8.40 1.97
CA SER A 53 -7.03 7.18 2.27
C SER A 53 -6.40 6.47 3.45
N ARG A 54 -7.20 6.07 4.44
CA ARG A 54 -6.79 5.22 5.56
C ARG A 54 -7.29 3.81 5.32
N LEU A 55 -6.44 2.82 5.55
CA LEU A 55 -6.73 1.42 5.37
C LEU A 55 -6.25 0.59 6.57
N THR A 56 -6.87 -0.56 6.77
CA THR A 56 -6.43 -1.58 7.73
C THR A 56 -6.16 -2.89 7.01
N PHE A 57 -5.14 -3.62 7.45
CA PHE A 57 -4.83 -4.95 6.98
C PHE A 57 -4.32 -5.75 8.17
N GLY A 58 -5.00 -6.84 8.54
CA GLY A 58 -4.65 -7.61 9.74
C GLY A 58 -4.59 -6.72 10.99
N HIS A 59 -3.40 -6.66 11.60
CA HIS A 59 -3.08 -5.82 12.76
C HIS A 59 -2.44 -4.48 12.37
N SER A 60 -2.18 -4.26 11.08
CA SER A 60 -1.49 -3.09 10.54
C SER A 60 -2.44 -1.97 10.13
N ARG A 61 -1.92 -0.74 10.21
CA ARG A 61 -2.62 0.49 9.78
C ARG A 61 -1.82 1.16 8.68
N LEU A 62 -2.51 1.52 7.61
CA LEU A 62 -1.92 2.17 6.45
C LEU A 62 -2.61 3.51 6.20
N GLN A 63 -1.82 4.52 5.90
CA GLN A 63 -2.28 5.77 5.33
C GLN A 63 -1.59 5.94 3.98
N ARG A 64 -2.40 6.20 2.95
CA ARG A 64 -1.90 6.54 1.62
C ARG A 64 -2.34 7.93 1.26
N THR A 65 -1.41 8.75 0.81
CA THR A 65 -1.69 10.08 0.29
C THR A 65 -1.33 10.13 -1.19
N VAL A 66 -2.31 10.46 -2.04
CA VAL A 66 -2.09 10.71 -3.46
C VAL A 66 -2.10 12.21 -3.69
N ARG A 67 -1.02 12.76 -4.28
CA ARG A 67 -0.89 14.19 -4.57
C ARG A 67 -0.68 14.44 -6.05
N LEU A 68 -1.32 15.49 -6.52
CA LEU A 68 -1.17 16.02 -7.86
C LEU A 68 -0.74 17.48 -7.74
N TYR A 69 0.23 17.87 -8.57
CA TYR A 69 0.73 19.25 -8.63
C TYR A 69 0.44 19.84 -9.99
N ALA A 70 0.14 21.13 -10.03
CA ALA A 70 0.03 21.87 -11.27
C ALA A 70 1.38 21.85 -12.01
N HIS A 71 1.33 21.63 -13.34
CA HIS A 71 2.50 21.64 -14.22
C HIS A 71 3.57 20.57 -13.91
N HIS A 72 3.22 19.52 -13.15
CA HIS A 72 4.12 18.43 -12.84
C HIS A 72 3.62 17.13 -13.49
N PRO A 73 4.47 16.39 -14.25
CA PRO A 73 4.02 15.22 -15.00
C PRO A 73 3.87 13.94 -14.15
N PHE A 74 4.24 13.98 -12.87
CA PHE A 74 4.22 12.82 -11.99
C PHE A 74 3.14 12.93 -10.90
N VAL A 75 2.58 11.77 -10.54
CA VAL A 75 1.71 11.59 -9.38
C VAL A 75 2.55 11.14 -8.20
N GLU A 76 2.45 11.83 -7.06
CA GLU A 76 3.09 11.36 -5.83
C GLU A 76 2.14 10.42 -5.09
N ILE A 77 2.65 9.26 -4.68
CA ILE A 77 1.94 8.31 -3.83
C ILE A 77 2.81 8.07 -2.60
N LEU A 78 2.36 8.58 -1.45
CA LEU A 78 3.05 8.43 -0.17
C LEU A 78 2.33 7.38 0.66
N TYR A 79 3.10 6.53 1.32
CA TYR A 79 2.60 5.55 2.27
C TYR A 79 3.22 5.79 3.64
N GLU A 80 2.36 5.89 4.64
CA GLU A 80 2.71 5.87 6.05
C GLU A 80 2.11 4.60 6.64
N VAL A 81 2.95 3.73 7.19
CA VAL A 81 2.55 2.38 7.58
C VAL A 81 3.05 2.05 8.96
N ASP A 82 2.11 1.70 9.83
CA ASP A 82 2.37 0.99 11.08
C ASP A 82 2.21 -0.50 10.78
N TRP A 83 3.33 -1.16 10.50
CA TRP A 83 3.39 -2.55 10.05
C TRP A 83 3.57 -3.50 11.22
N GLN A 84 2.61 -4.39 11.39
CA GLN A 84 2.55 -5.36 12.50
C GLN A 84 2.34 -6.80 12.00
N GLU A 85 2.48 -7.06 10.70
CA GLU A 85 2.36 -8.41 10.14
C GLU A 85 3.70 -9.14 10.13
N SER A 86 3.65 -10.47 10.28
CA SER A 86 4.80 -11.37 10.17
C SER A 86 4.60 -12.33 9.00
N GLY A 87 5.66 -12.59 8.21
CA GLY A 87 5.58 -13.50 7.06
C GLY A 87 4.64 -13.00 5.96
N VAL A 88 4.57 -11.67 5.76
CA VAL A 88 3.71 -11.05 4.75
C VAL A 88 4.55 -10.13 3.87
N LEU A 89 4.43 -10.34 2.56
CA LEU A 89 4.97 -9.45 1.54
C LEU A 89 3.90 -8.48 1.05
N TRP A 90 4.20 -7.19 1.06
CA TRP A 90 3.39 -6.15 0.44
C TRP A 90 4.03 -5.66 -0.87
N LYS A 91 3.24 -5.62 -1.94
CA LYS A 91 3.63 -5.20 -3.30
C LYS A 91 2.66 -4.19 -3.91
#